data_AF-X1CHH4-F1
#
_entry.id   AF-X1CHH4-F1
#
_cell.length_a   1.000
_cell.length_b   1.000
_cell.length_c   1.000
_cell.angle_alpha   90.00
_cell.angle_beta   90.00
_cell.angle_gamma   90.00
#
_symmetry.space_group_name_H-M   'P 1'
#
loop_
_entity.id
_entity.type
_entity.pdbx_description
1 polymer ?
#
loop_
_entity_poly.entity_id
_entity_poly.type
_entity_poly.pdbx_seq_one_letter_code
_entity_poly.pdbx_strand_id
1 'polypeptide(L)' 'MSKTEEGLKTAFAGESQANRKYLAFAEQAEKDGFPQVAKIFKGAAAAETVHAHNHLR' A
#
# COMPACT_ATOMS: atom_id res chain seq x y z
N MET A 1 -19.02 -11.45 -13.93
CA MET A 1 -18.02 -11.70 -12.87
C MET A 1 -18.77 -12.12 -11.62
N SER A 2 -18.18 -12.97 -10.79
CA SER A 2 -18.75 -13.28 -9.49
C SER A 2 -18.55 -12.10 -8.53
N LYS A 3 -19.39 -12.02 -7.48
CA LYS A 3 -19.22 -11.04 -6.40
C LYS A 3 -17.83 -11.14 -5.74
N THR A 4 -17.28 -12.36 -5.67
CA THR A 4 -15.93 -12.59 -5.16
C THR A 4 -14.86 -12.01 -6.09
N GLU A 5 -14.99 -12.19 -7.40
CA GLU A 5 -14.05 -11.61 -8.39
C GLU A 5 -14.07 -10.08 -8.35
N GLU A 6 -15.24 -9.46 -8.24
CA GLU A 6 -15.36 -8.00 -8.07
C GLU A 6 -14.77 -7.52 -6.74
N GLY A 7 -14.97 -8.28 -5.67
CA GLY A 7 -14.36 -8.03 -4.37
C GLY A 7 -12.83 -8.06 -4.43
N LEU A 8 -12.25 -9.06 -5.09
CA LEU A 8 -10.79 -9.18 -5.26
C LEU A 8 -10.21 -8.01 -6.07
N LYS A 9 -10.89 -7.58 -7.14
CA LYS A 9 -10.49 -6.39 -7.92
C LYS A 9 -10.54 -5.12 -7.10
N THR A 10 -11.60 -4.97 -6.30
CA THR A 10 -11.77 -3.81 -5.40
C THR A 10 -10.67 -3.78 -4.34
N ALA A 11 -10.36 -4.93 -3.73
CA ALA A 11 -9.29 -5.06 -2.76
C ALA A 11 -7.93 -4.74 -3.39
N PHE A 12 -7.61 -5.33 -4.55
CA PHE A 12 -6.38 -5.02 -5.30
C PHE A 12 -6.20 -3.51 -5.55
N ALA A 13 -7.26 -2.84 -5.99
CA ALA A 13 -7.24 -1.39 -6.23
C ALA A 13 -7.05 -0.60 -4.91
N GLY A 14 -7.66 -1.06 -3.82
CA GLY A 14 -7.52 -0.48 -2.48
C GLY A 14 -6.08 -0.56 -1.98
N GLU A 15 -5.47 -1.75 -1.99
CA GLU A 15 -4.10 -1.96 -1.54
C GLU A 15 -3.09 -1.23 -2.43
N SER A 16 -3.35 -1.17 -3.74
CA SER A 16 -2.53 -0.36 -4.65
C SER A 16 -2.56 1.13 -4.30
N GLN A 17 -3.73 1.67 -3.93
CA GLN A 17 -3.86 3.06 -3.49
C GLN A 17 -3.21 3.30 -2.12
N ALA A 18 -3.37 2.36 -1.18
CA ALA A 18 -2.73 2.42 0.14
C ALA A 18 -1.20 2.46 0.02
N ASN A 19 -0.62 1.57 -0.81
CA ASN A 19 0.80 1.59 -1.13
C ASN A 19 1.28 2.99 -1.58
N ARG A 20 0.60 3.59 -2.56
CA ARG A 20 0.97 4.92 -3.08
C ARG A 20 0.87 6.01 -2.02
N LYS A 21 -0.15 5.97 -1.16
CA LYS A 21 -0.29 6.92 -0.04
C LYS A 21 0.84 6.77 0.96
N TYR A 22 1.16 5.55 1.36
CA TYR A 22 2.24 5.31 2.32
C TYR A 22 3.61 5.71 1.77
N LEU A 23 3.88 5.51 0.48
CA LEU A 23 5.10 6.04 -0.14
C LEU A 23 5.16 7.57 -0.09
N ALA A 24 4.05 8.26 -0.36
CA ALA A 24 3.97 9.72 -0.27
C ALA A 24 4.18 10.21 1.18
N PHE A 25 3.60 9.51 2.17
CA PHE A 25 3.80 9.83 3.59
C PHE A 25 5.24 9.56 4.03
N ALA A 26 5.87 8.50 3.52
CA ALA A 26 7.27 8.26 3.77
C ALA A 26 8.14 9.40 3.24
N GLU A 27 7.90 9.86 2.01
CA GLU A 27 8.62 10.99 1.42
C GLU A 27 8.43 12.27 2.25
N GLN A 28 7.21 12.55 2.71
CA GLN A 28 6.95 13.69 3.57
C GLN A 28 7.68 13.57 4.91
N ALA A 29 7.67 12.39 5.55
CA ALA A 29 8.39 12.15 6.79
C ALA A 29 9.91 12.32 6.65
N GLU A 30 10.51 11.97 5.51
CA GLU A 30 11.93 12.26 5.24
C GLU A 30 12.17 13.77 5.16
N LYS A 31 11.30 14.53 4.45
CA LYS A 31 11.40 15.99 4.32
C LYS A 31 11.28 16.71 5.66
N ASP A 32 10.44 16.19 6.55
CA ASP A 32 10.20 16.74 7.88
C ASP A 32 11.27 16.33 8.91
N GLY A 33 12.27 15.52 8.51
CA GLY A 33 13.36 15.10 9.39
C GLY A 33 13.03 13.92 10.32
N PHE A 34 12.04 13.09 9.96
CA PHE A 34 11.61 11.92 10.72
C PHE A 34 11.95 10.59 10.02
N PRO A 35 13.24 10.19 9.94
CA PRO A 35 13.66 9.02 9.15
C PRO A 35 13.10 7.68 9.66
N GLN A 36 12.86 7.56 10.98
CA GLN A 36 12.25 6.35 11.54
C GLN A 36 10.78 6.20 11.14
N VAL A 37 10.03 7.31 11.07
CA VAL A 37 8.63 7.34 10.63
C VAL A 37 8.57 7.01 9.14
N ALA A 38 9.46 7.59 8.33
CA ALA A 38 9.57 7.26 6.91
C ALA A 38 9.83 5.76 6.67
N LYS A 39 10.70 5.14 7.49
CA LYS A 39 10.97 3.70 7.43
C LYS A 39 9.71 2.86 7.71
N ILE A 40 8.90 3.25 8.69
CA ILE A 40 7.64 2.56 9.00
C ILE A 40 6.67 2.65 7.82
N PHE A 41 6.49 3.84 7.24
CA PHE A 41 5.63 4.01 6.06
C PHE A 41 6.13 3.23 4.84
N LYS A 42 7.44 3.18 4.60
CA LYS A 42 8.04 2.33 3.55
C LYS A 42 7.76 0.84 3.80
N GLY A 43 7.86 0.39 5.05
CA GLY A 43 7.51 -0.97 5.45
C GLY A 43 6.03 -1.30 5.20
N ALA A 44 5.12 -0.40 5.60
CA ALA A 44 3.69 -0.54 5.33
C ALA A 44 3.39 -0.59 3.84
N ALA A 45 3.99 0.31 3.04
CA ALA A 45 3.85 0.30 1.59
C ALA A 45 4.27 -1.05 0.98
N ALA A 46 5.40 -1.62 1.43
CA ALA A 46 5.85 -2.93 0.97
C ALA A 46 4.86 -4.05 1.34
N ALA A 47 4.26 -4.00 2.53
CA ALA A 47 3.21 -4.95 2.92
C ALA A 47 1.99 -4.86 1.98
N GLU A 48 1.54 -3.66 1.62
CA GLU A 48 0.41 -3.51 0.69
C GLU A 48 0.70 -4.02 -0.72
N THR A 49 1.97 -3.98 -1.17
CA THR A 49 2.35 -4.65 -2.41
C THR A 49 2.16 -6.17 -2.32
N VAL A 50 2.50 -6.77 -1.17
CA VAL A 50 2.27 -8.20 -0.94
C VAL A 50 0.77 -8.53 -0.90
N HIS A 51 -0.03 -7.73 -0.19
CA HIS A 51 -1.48 -7.89 -0.14
C HIS A 51 -2.11 -7.80 -1.54
N ALA A 52 -1.77 -6.76 -2.31
CA ALA A 52 -2.24 -6.57 -3.68
C ALA A 52 -1.92 -7.80 -4.56
N HIS A 53 -0.67 -8.26 -4.59
CA HIS A 53 -0.30 -9.42 -5.41
C HIS A 53 -1.03 -10.70 -4.99
N ASN A 54 -1.35 -10.88 -3.71
CA ASN A 54 -2.09 -12.05 -3.25
C ASN A 54 -3.55 -12.06 -3.74
N HIS A 55 -4.14 -10.91 -4.05
CA HIS A 55 -5.49 -10.83 -4.65
C HIS A 55 -5.54 -11.22 -6.14
N LEU A 56 -4.38 -11.40 -6.79
CA LEU A 56 -4.28 -11.83 -8.19
C LEU A 56 -4.03 -13.33 -8.37
N ARG A 57 -3.92 -14.08 -7.27
CA ARG A 57 -3.61 -15.51 -7.25
C ARG A 57 -4.84 -16.38 -7.16
#